data_AF-A0A4S0GJ66-F1
#
_entry.id   AF-A0A4S0GJ66-F1
#
_cell.length_a   1.000
_cell.length_b   1.000
_cell.length_c   1.000
_cell.angle_alpha   90.00
_cell.angle_beta   90.00
_cell.angle_gamma   90.00
#
_symmetry.space_group_name_H-M   'P 1'
#
loop_
_entity.id
_entity.type
_entity.pdbx_description
1 polymer ?
#
loop_
_entity_poly.entity_id
_entity_poly.type
_entity_poly.pdbx_seq_one_letter_code
_entity_poly.pdbx_strand_id
1 'polypeptide(L)' 'MLMWREAGKLAVSGDYEGWLAIEWELRSRGFPRAKLLFDNDRIREKLDDICKRAQQQRADANRT' A
#
# COMPACT_ATOMS: atom_id res chain seq x y z
N MET A 1 11.36 10.30 -5.26
CA MET A 1 10.42 9.30 -5.80
C MET A 1 9.02 9.56 -5.24
N LEU A 2 8.13 10.19 -6.02
CA LEU A 2 6.76 10.51 -5.59
C LEU A 2 5.88 9.26 -5.44
N MET A 3 6.03 8.26 -6.33
CA MET A 3 5.25 7.02 -6.29
C MET A 3 5.44 6.20 -5.00
N TRP A 4 6.66 6.13 -4.47
CA TRP A 4 6.91 5.42 -3.20
C TRP A 4 6.24 6.08 -2.01
N ARG A 5 6.25 7.43 -1.95
CA ARG A 5 5.53 8.16 -0.90
C ARG A 5 4.04 7.91 -0.97
N GLU A 6 3.47 7.91 -2.18
CA GLU A 6 2.04 7.71 -2.37
C GLU A 6 1.61 6.26 -2.09
N ALA A 7 2.40 5.28 -2.53
CA ALA A 7 2.22 3.87 -2.15
C ALA A 7 2.25 3.70 -0.61
N GLY A 8 3.19 4.36 0.06
CA GLY A 8 3.29 4.33 1.52
C GLY A 8 2.08 4.94 2.22
N LYS A 9 1.57 6.08 1.74
CA LYS A 9 0.33 6.68 2.28
C LYS A 9 -0.86 5.74 2.15
N LEU A 10 -1.01 5.11 0.99
CA LEU A 10 -2.08 4.15 0.73
C LEU A 10 -1.95 2.93 1.66
N ALA A 11 -0.76 2.39 1.84
CA ALA A 11 -0.54 1.26 2.74
C ALA A 11 -0.85 1.60 4.22
N VAL A 12 -0.46 2.79 4.67
CA VAL A 12 -0.68 3.22 6.07
C VAL A 12 -2.15 3.53 6.37
N SER A 13 -2.95 3.86 5.36
CA SER A 13 -4.40 4.10 5.55
C SER A 13 -5.14 2.87 6.09
N GLY A 14 -4.63 1.66 5.79
CA GLY A 14 -5.32 0.41 6.09
C GLY A 14 -6.59 0.18 5.27
N ASP A 15 -6.88 1.02 4.27
CA ASP A 15 -8.04 0.87 3.37
C ASP A 15 -7.77 -0.13 2.24
N TYR A 16 -6.51 -0.52 2.03
CA TYR A 16 -6.08 -1.38 0.92
C TYR A 16 -5.48 -2.69 1.45
N GLU A 17 -5.91 -3.81 0.87
CA GLU A 17 -5.41 -5.14 1.21
C GLU A 17 -4.24 -5.51 0.29
N GLY A 18 -3.04 -5.13 0.75
CA GLY A 18 -1.78 -5.47 0.08
C GLY A 18 -1.43 -4.63 -1.15
N TRP A 19 -0.30 -4.97 -1.75
CA TRP A 19 0.39 -4.19 -2.77
C TRP A 19 -0.37 -4.12 -4.11
N LEU A 20 -1.14 -5.17 -4.46
CA LEU A 20 -1.94 -5.21 -5.68
C LEU A 20 -3.04 -4.13 -5.69
N ALA A 21 -3.73 -3.97 -4.56
CA ALA A 21 -4.76 -2.94 -4.41
C ALA A 21 -4.16 -1.53 -4.49
N ILE A 22 -2.97 -1.34 -3.91
CA ILE A 22 -2.20 -0.09 -4.01
C ILE A 22 -1.75 0.16 -5.45
N GLU A 23 -1.29 -0.86 -6.18
CA GLU A 23 -0.91 -0.71 -7.59
C GLU A 23 -2.07 -0.19 -8.44
N TRP A 24 -3.25 -0.78 -8.29
CA TRP A 24 -4.46 -0.38 -9.02
C TRP A 24 -4.83 1.06 -8.72
N GLU A 25 -4.83 1.45 -7.44
CA GLU A 25 -5.11 2.81 -7.02
C GLU A 25 -4.10 3.81 -7.61
N LEU A 26 -2.80 3.50 -7.54
CA LEU A 26 -1.77 4.34 -8.12
C LEU A 26 -1.94 4.51 -9.63
N ARG A 27 -2.28 3.43 -10.34
CA ARG A 27 -2.55 3.50 -11.79
C ARG A 27 -3.75 4.40 -12.08
N SER A 28 -4.81 4.30 -11.29
CA SER A 28 -5.99 5.16 -11.40
C SER A 28 -5.66 6.64 -11.15
N ARG A 29 -4.74 6.93 -10.22
CA ARG A 29 -4.26 8.29 -9.90
C ARG A 29 -3.27 8.89 -10.91
N GLY A 30 -3.05 8.25 -12.06
CA GLY A 30 -2.15 8.74 -13.10
C GLY A 30 -0.69 8.32 -12.94
N PHE A 31 -0.42 7.25 -12.18
CA PHE A 31 0.91 6.63 -12.10
C PHE A 31 0.94 5.33 -12.92
N PRO A 32 0.93 5.37 -14.27
CA PRO A 32 0.90 4.17 -15.12
C PRO A 32 2.16 3.29 -14.94
N ARG A 33 3.26 3.89 -14.48
CA ARG A 33 4.52 3.20 -14.16
C ARG A 33 4.55 2.58 -12.75
N ALA A 34 3.43 2.59 -12.01
CA ALA A 34 3.36 1.94 -10.70
C ALA A 34 3.80 0.47 -10.77
N LYS A 35 3.47 -0.25 -11.84
CA LYS A 35 3.93 -1.63 -12.08
C LYS A 35 5.45 -1.82 -11.91
N LEU A 36 6.26 -0.87 -12.37
CA LEU A 36 7.73 -0.93 -12.23
C LEU A 36 8.20 -0.81 -10.78
N LEU A 37 7.46 -0.07 -9.94
CA LEU A 37 7.74 0.01 -8.51
C LEU A 37 7.53 -1.36 -7.85
N PHE A 38 6.49 -2.06 -8.29
CA PHE A 38 6.12 -3.37 -7.79
C PHE A 38 6.82 -4.52 -8.50
N ASP A 39 7.71 -4.32 -9.48
CA ASP A 39 8.48 -5.43 -10.06
C ASP A 39 9.55 -5.97 -9.08
N ASN A 40 9.75 -5.30 -7.95
CA ASN A 40 10.65 -5.72 -6.89
C ASN A 40 9.87 -6.42 -5.75
N ASP A 41 10.14 -7.70 -5.51
CA ASP A 41 9.44 -8.47 -4.47
C ASP A 41 9.62 -7.90 -3.06
N ARG A 42 10.78 -7.32 -2.75
CA ARG A 42 11.03 -6.69 -1.44
C ARG A 42 10.15 -5.46 -1.21
N ILE A 43 9.78 -4.75 -2.29
CA ILE A 43 8.83 -3.63 -2.24
C ILE A 43 7.42 -4.16 -1.95
N ARG A 44 7.03 -5.25 -2.62
CA ARG A 44 5.72 -5.91 -2.44
C ARG A 44 5.52 -6.35 -0.99
N GLU A 45 6.46 -7.14 -0.47
CA GLU A 45 6.41 -7.64 0.91
C GLU A 45 6.35 -6.50 1.93
N LYS A 46 7.15 -5.45 1.72
CA LYS A 46 7.16 -4.31 2.63
C LYS A 46 5.82 -3.57 2.66
N LEU A 47 5.16 -3.41 1.51
CA LEU A 47 3.86 -2.75 1.47
C LEU A 47 2.76 -3.64 2.07
N ASP A 48 2.80 -4.95 1.81
CA ASP A 48 1.87 -5.89 2.44
C ASP A 48 1.99 -5.90 3.96
N ASP A 49 3.21 -5.88 4.49
CA ASP A 49 3.45 -5.79 5.93
C ASP A 49 2.90 -4.49 6.52
N ILE A 50 3.05 -3.37 5.80
CA ILE A 50 2.49 -2.08 6.25
C ILE A 50 0.97 -2.14 6.24
N CYS A 51 0.35 -2.67 5.18
CA CYS A 51 -1.11 -2.84 5.09
C CYS A 51 -1.64 -3.69 6.25
N LYS A 52 -1.02 -4.85 6.51
CA LYS A 52 -1.40 -5.75 7.62
C LYS A 52 -1.31 -5.03 8.97
N ARG A 53 -0.21 -4.31 9.22
CA ARG A 53 -0.05 -3.54 10.46
C ARG A 53 -1.08 -2.43 10.60
N ALA A 54 -1.41 -1.73 9.51
CA ALA A 54 -2.41 -0.67 9.51
C ALA A 54 -3.82 -1.22 9.76
N GLN A 55 -4.17 -2.32 9.11
CA GLN A 55 -5.44 -3.02 9.33
C GLN A 55 -5.56 -3.54 10.77
N GLN A 56 -4.47 -4.11 11.32
CA GLN A 56 -4.46 -4.58 12.70
C GLN A 56 -4.62 -3.43 13.70
N GLN A 57 -3.89 -2.32 13.52
CA GLN A 57 -4.05 -1.12 14.36
C GLN A 57 -5.47 -0.56 14.31
N ARG A 58 -6.09 -0.54 13.13
CA ARG A 58 -7.48 -0.09 12.98
C ARG A 58 -8.47 -1.04 13.66
N ALA A 59 -8.24 -2.35 13.54
CA ALA A 59 -9.06 -3.35 14.21
C ALA A 59 -8.94 -3.25 15.74
N ASP A 60 -7.75 -2.99 16.27
CA ASP A 60 -7.51 -2.81 17.70
C ASP A 60 -8.08 -1.48 18.21
N ALA A 61 -7.96 -0.39 17.44
CA ALA A 61 -8.59 0.88 17.75
C ALA A 61 -10.13 0.78 17.79
N ASN A 62 -10.73 -0.06 16.95
CA ASN A 62 -12.18 -0.29 16.95
C ASN A 62 -12.67 -1.25 18.05
N ARG A 63 -11.76 -1.90 18.78
CA ARG A 63 -12.06 -2.81 19.90
C ARG A 63 -12.04 -2.12 21.27
N THR A 64 -11.56 -0.88 21.34
CA THR A 64 -11.49 -0.08 22.58
C THR A 64 -12.64 0.92 22.62
#